data_AF-A0A4R5EBY6-F1
#
_entry.id   AF-A0A4R5EBY6-F1
#
_cell.length_a   1.000
_cell.length_b   1.000
_cell.length_c   1.000
_cell.angle_alpha   90.00
_cell.angle_beta   90.00
_cell.angle_gamma   90.00
#
_symmetry.space_group_name_H-M   'P 1'
#
loop_
_entity.id
_entity.type
_entity.pdbx_description
1 polymer ?
#
loop_
_entity_poly.entity_id
_entity_poly.type
_entity_poly.pdbx_seq_one_letter_code
_entity_poly.pdbx_strand_id
1 'polypeptide(L)'
;MADVTSEVRIIGSEGPGGLTLRTSGLSAGDLPELCVPGLPPYLGQGWARVLAALAKRLAASAGVPASITLGADVEISLTPAGDGVLAPGPPPGHDADGWHRDVLLRLFPEART
;
A
#
# COMPACT_ATOMS: atom_id res chain seq x y z
N MET A 1 -28.96 -10.12 -8.06
CA MET A 1 -27.86 -10.33 -7.10
C MET A 1 -26.74 -9.44 -7.60
N ALA A 2 -26.57 -8.26 -7.02
CA ALA A 2 -25.64 -7.28 -7.56
C ALA A 2 -24.22 -7.86 -7.43
N ASP A 3 -23.57 -8.05 -8.57
CA ASP A 3 -22.14 -8.24 -8.66
C ASP A 3 -21.51 -6.93 -8.20
N VAL A 4 -21.42 -6.74 -6.88
CA VAL A 4 -20.72 -5.61 -6.29
C VAL A 4 -19.25 -5.99 -6.39
N THR A 5 -18.64 -5.68 -7.53
CA THR A 5 -17.20 -5.52 -7.59
C THR A 5 -16.88 -4.42 -6.58
N SER A 6 -16.56 -4.79 -5.34
CA SER A 6 -16.28 -3.86 -4.24
C SER A 6 -15.23 -2.86 -4.71
N GLU A 7 -15.65 -1.63 -4.92
CA GLU A 7 -14.77 -0.57 -5.39
C GLU A 7 -13.81 -0.19 -4.27
N VAL A 8 -12.52 -0.43 -4.48
CA VAL A 8 -11.48 0.02 -3.56
C VAL A 8 -11.02 1.41 -3.98
N ARG A 9 -11.27 2.39 -3.12
CA ARG A 9 -10.79 3.77 -3.27
C ARG A 9 -9.51 3.98 -2.50
N ILE A 10 -8.66 4.89 -2.98
CA ILE A 10 -7.46 5.34 -2.27
C ILE A 10 -7.67 6.80 -1.92
N ILE A 11 -7.63 7.09 -0.63
CA ILE A 11 -7.86 8.41 -0.06
C ILE A 11 -6.52 8.93 0.45
N GLY A 12 -6.15 10.13 0.01
CA GLY A 12 -4.98 10.85 0.51
C GLY A 12 -5.40 11.99 1.43
N SER A 13 -4.78 12.08 2.59
CA SER A 13 -4.96 13.17 3.55
C SER A 13 -3.61 13.74 3.94
N GLU A 14 -3.38 15.01 3.64
CA GLU A 14 -2.17 15.73 4.04
C GLU A 14 -2.33 16.29 5.46
N GLY A 15 -1.30 16.11 6.29
CA GLY A 15 -1.27 16.62 7.65
C GLY A 15 0.14 17.06 8.07
N PRO A 16 0.31 17.52 9.32
CA PRO A 16 1.59 18.02 9.83
C PRO A 16 2.71 16.95 9.84
N GLY A 17 2.35 15.67 9.82
CA GLY A 17 3.29 14.54 9.71
C GLY A 17 3.58 14.08 8.27
N GLY A 18 3.04 14.74 7.25
CA GLY A 18 3.14 14.34 5.84
C GLY A 18 1.82 13.82 5.26
N LEU A 19 1.91 13.21 4.09
CA LEU A 19 0.78 12.61 3.38
C LEU A 19 0.46 11.24 3.98
N THR A 20 -0.80 11.01 4.31
CA THR A 20 -1.31 9.68 4.66
C THR A 20 -2.14 9.16 3.50
N LEU A 21 -1.84 7.96 3.03
CA LEU A 21 -2.64 7.27 2.03
C LEU A 21 -3.33 6.08 2.68
N ARG A 22 -4.63 5.94 2.45
CA ARG A 22 -5.43 4.83 2.99
C ARG A 22 -6.37 4.26 1.94
N THR A 23 -6.54 2.95 1.91
CA THR A 23 -7.61 2.32 1.13
C THR A 23 -8.94 2.37 1.87
N SER A 24 -10.02 2.39 1.09
CA SER A 24 -11.39 2.27 1.58
C SER A 24 -12.17 1.35 0.64
N GLY A 25 -12.72 0.26 1.17
CA GLY A 25 -13.53 -0.70 0.44
C GLY A 25 -13.01 -2.14 0.52
N LEU A 26 -11.80 -2.39 1.03
CA LEU A 26 -11.31 -3.76 1.27
C LEU A 26 -12.11 -4.46 2.37
N SER A 27 -12.54 -3.72 3.39
CA SER A 27 -13.33 -4.30 4.48
C SER A 27 -14.73 -4.76 4.06
N ALA A 28 -15.23 -4.32 2.89
CA ALA A 28 -16.45 -4.87 2.32
C ALA A 28 -16.28 -6.32 1.82
N GLY A 29 -15.03 -6.77 1.62
CA GLY A 29 -14.67 -8.16 1.32
C GLY A 29 -13.95 -8.85 2.48
N ASP A 30 -14.22 -8.46 3.73
CA ASP A 30 -13.63 -9.02 4.95
C ASP A 30 -12.08 -8.91 5.02
N LEU A 31 -11.49 -7.96 4.29
CA LEU A 31 -10.06 -7.69 4.30
C LEU A 31 -9.73 -6.39 5.04
N PRO A 32 -8.61 -6.33 5.77
CA PRO A 32 -8.17 -5.11 6.44
C PRO A 32 -7.77 -4.04 5.41
N GLU A 33 -8.07 -2.79 5.74
CA GLU A 33 -7.63 -1.66 4.91
C GLU A 33 -6.11 -1.48 4.98
N LEU A 34 -5.52 -0.96 3.91
CA LEU A 34 -4.10 -0.61 3.85
C LEU A 34 -3.94 0.88 4.20
N CYS A 35 -2.96 1.22 5.02
CA CYS A 35 -2.65 2.58 5.43
C CYS A 35 -1.15 2.83 5.42
N VAL A 36 -0.71 3.90 4.75
CA VAL A 36 0.69 4.36 4.74
C VAL A 36 0.70 5.79 5.28
N PRO A 37 1.06 5.99 6.57
CA PRO A 37 1.20 7.31 7.15
C PRO A 37 2.57 7.94 6.84
N GLY A 38 2.65 9.26 6.91
CA GLY A 38 3.92 9.99 6.93
C GLY A 38 4.72 9.99 5.62
N LEU A 39 4.06 9.78 4.48
CA LEU A 39 4.71 9.87 3.18
C LEU A 39 5.10 11.32 2.87
N PRO A 40 6.29 11.55 2.28
CA PRO A 40 6.57 12.79 1.58
C PRO A 40 5.51 13.04 0.47
N PRO A 41 4.90 14.23 0.37
CA PRO A 41 3.82 14.50 -0.59
C PRO A 41 4.17 14.18 -2.05
N TYR A 42 5.43 14.40 -2.44
CA TYR A 42 5.91 14.11 -3.81
C TYR A 42 5.89 12.62 -4.16
N LEU A 43 5.84 11.71 -3.16
CA LEU A 43 5.73 10.28 -3.37
C LEU A 43 4.27 9.80 -3.48
N GLY A 44 3.29 10.67 -3.19
CA GLY A 44 1.88 10.30 -3.03
C GLY A 44 1.27 9.58 -4.22
N GLN A 45 1.45 10.11 -5.43
CA GLN A 45 0.88 9.50 -6.63
C GLN A 45 1.49 8.13 -6.96
N GLY A 46 2.79 7.97 -6.74
CA GLY A 46 3.47 6.69 -6.90
C GLY A 46 2.97 5.67 -5.87
N TRP A 47 2.86 6.08 -4.61
CA TRP A 47 2.36 5.23 -3.54
C TRP A 47 0.89 4.87 -3.65
N ALA A 48 0.06 5.74 -4.24
CA ALA A 48 -1.30 5.38 -4.60
C ALA A 48 -1.34 4.22 -5.61
N ARG A 49 -0.44 4.21 -6.60
CA ARG A 49 -0.31 3.08 -7.55
C ARG A 49 0.16 1.80 -6.86
N VAL A 50 1.11 1.90 -5.92
CA VAL A 50 1.58 0.77 -5.11
C VAL A 50 0.42 0.20 -4.26
N LEU A 51 -0.31 1.06 -3.55
CA LEU A 51 -1.48 0.66 -2.76
C LEU A 51 -2.56 -0.01 -3.61
N ALA A 52 -2.82 0.49 -4.82
CA ALA A 52 -3.75 -0.15 -5.74
C ALA A 52 -3.30 -1.57 -6.13
N ALA A 53 -2.00 -1.77 -6.36
CA ALA A 53 -1.44 -3.08 -6.67
C ALA A 53 -1.49 -4.03 -5.47
N LEU A 54 -1.18 -3.53 -4.26
CA LEU A 54 -1.29 -4.28 -3.01
C LEU A 54 -2.74 -4.69 -2.74
N ALA A 55 -3.70 -3.76 -2.86
CA ALA A 55 -5.11 -4.04 -2.67
C ALA A 55 -5.61 -5.14 -3.62
N LYS A 56 -5.25 -5.08 -4.91
CA LYS A 56 -5.58 -6.14 -5.87
C LYS A 56 -5.00 -7.50 -5.48
N ARG A 57 -3.75 -7.52 -5.02
CA ARG A 57 -3.07 -8.77 -4.66
C ARG A 57 -3.61 -9.36 -3.35
N LEU A 58 -3.95 -8.50 -2.39
CA LEU A 58 -4.61 -8.87 -1.14
C LEU A 58 -6.02 -9.42 -1.40
N ALA A 59 -6.81 -8.76 -2.26
CA ALA A 59 -8.13 -9.23 -2.66
C ALA A 59 -8.10 -10.58 -3.40
N ALA A 60 -7.01 -10.89 -4.09
CA ALA A 60 -6.79 -12.19 -4.73
C ALA A 60 -6.21 -13.26 -3.78
N SER A 61 -5.88 -12.90 -2.53
CA SER A 61 -5.34 -13.82 -1.53
C SER A 61 -6.47 -14.47 -0.73
N ALA A 62 -6.31 -15.74 -0.37
CA ALA A 62 -7.29 -16.47 0.46
C ALA A 62 -7.30 -16.04 1.94
N GLY A 63 -6.42 -15.11 2.33
CA GLY A 63 -6.28 -14.57 3.67
C GLY A 63 -5.24 -13.45 3.69
N VAL A 64 -4.99 -12.85 4.84
CA VAL A 64 -4.02 -11.76 5.01
C VAL A 64 -2.59 -12.31 5.00
N PRO A 65 -1.80 -12.07 3.92
CA PRO A 65 -0.42 -12.53 3.87
C PRO A 65 0.49 -11.60 4.68
N ALA A 66 1.58 -12.14 5.23
CA ALA A 66 2.59 -11.36 5.95
C ALA A 66 3.44 -10.47 5.01
N SER A 67 3.59 -10.87 3.75
CA SER A 67 4.23 -10.06 2.71
C SER A 67 3.59 -10.30 1.35
N ILE A 68 3.71 -9.29 0.48
CA ILE A 68 3.27 -9.33 -0.90
C ILE A 68 4.44 -8.95 -1.79
N THR A 69 4.71 -9.79 -2.79
CA THR A 69 5.65 -9.49 -3.85
C THR A 69 4.92 -8.77 -4.99
N LEU A 70 5.38 -7.57 -5.32
CA LEU A 70 5.02 -6.82 -6.52
C LEU A 70 6.11 -7.01 -7.59
N GLY A 71 5.88 -6.48 -8.80
CA GLY A 71 6.80 -6.62 -9.93
C GLY A 71 8.27 -6.28 -9.61
N ALA A 72 9.20 -6.76 -10.44
CA ALA A 72 10.65 -6.62 -10.22
C ALA A 72 11.13 -7.15 -8.85
N ASP A 73 10.47 -8.21 -8.35
CA ASP A 73 10.77 -8.88 -7.08
C ASP A 73 10.84 -7.89 -5.90
N VAL A 74 9.94 -6.91 -5.90
CA VAL A 74 9.82 -5.95 -4.80
C VAL A 74 8.91 -6.56 -3.75
N GLU A 75 9.50 -7.02 -2.66
CA GLU A 75 8.77 -7.51 -1.50
C GLU A 75 8.33 -6.35 -0.60
N ILE A 76 7.07 -6.39 -0.20
CA ILE A 76 6.46 -5.45 0.73
C ILE A 76 5.87 -6.25 1.88
N SER A 77 6.34 -6.00 3.10
CA SER A 77 5.75 -6.60 4.30
C SER A 77 4.47 -5.87 4.67
N LEU A 78 3.48 -6.63 5.14
CA LEU A 78 2.22 -6.11 5.65
C LEU A 78 2.19 -6.34 7.16
N THR A 79 2.32 -5.26 7.92
CA THR A 79 2.28 -5.32 9.38
C THR A 79 0.96 -4.76 9.89
N PRO A 80 0.32 -5.36 10.91
CA PRO A 80 -0.83 -4.74 11.56
C PRO A 80 -0.42 -3.38 12.15
N ALA A 81 -1.03 -2.32 11.65
CA ALA A 81 -1.06 -1.03 12.32
C ALA A 81 -2.39 -0.92 13.08
N GLY A 82 -2.44 -0.14 14.16
CA GLY A 82 -3.63 -0.03 15.01
C GLY A 82 -4.93 0.23 14.23
N ASP A 83 -6.08 -0.03 14.85
CA ASP A 83 -7.41 0.10 14.22
C ASP A 83 -7.71 -0.91 13.10
N GLY A 84 -7.06 -2.08 13.12
CA GLY A 84 -7.36 -3.17 12.20
C GLY A 84 -6.93 -2.92 10.75
N VAL A 85 -5.99 -1.98 10.55
CA VAL A 85 -5.40 -1.69 9.24
C VAL A 85 -4.05 -2.39 9.10
N LEU A 86 -3.62 -2.59 7.87
CA LEU A 86 -2.28 -3.06 7.55
C LEU A 86 -1.43 -1.89 7.06
N ALA A 87 -0.23 -1.77 7.60
CA ALA A 87 0.80 -0.87 7.14
C ALA A 87 1.76 -1.62 6.19
N PRO A 88 1.82 -1.22 4.91
CA PRO A 88 2.92 -1.60 4.03
C PRO A 88 4.24 -1.07 4.57
N GLY A 89 5.24 -1.94 4.65
CA GLY A 89 6.57 -1.60 5.13
C GLY A 89 7.67 -2.40 4.46
N PRO A 90 8.94 -2.03 4.72
CA PRO A 90 10.08 -2.76 4.23
C PRO A 90 10.09 -4.22 4.73
N PRO A 91 10.72 -5.14 3.99
CA PRO A 91 10.96 -6.49 4.48
C PRO A 91 11.72 -6.46 5.82
N PRO A 92 11.54 -7.46 6.69
CA PRO A 92 12.21 -7.48 7.99
C PRO A 92 13.73 -7.33 7.82
N GLY A 93 14.33 -6.43 8.62
CA GLY A 93 15.76 -6.13 8.58
C GLY A 93 16.19 -5.09 7.55
N HIS A 94 15.27 -4.50 6.78
CA HIS A 94 15.56 -3.36 5.91
C HIS A 94 15.22 -2.04 6.59
N ASP A 95 16.03 -1.02 6.29
CA ASP A 95 15.83 0.34 6.81
C ASP A 95 14.59 1.00 6.18
N ALA A 96 13.82 1.72 6.99
CA ALA A 96 12.61 2.41 6.53
C ALA A 96 12.94 3.76 5.85
N ASP A 97 14.11 4.34 6.12
CA ASP A 97 14.55 5.59 5.54
C ASP A 97 14.84 5.40 4.04
N GLY A 98 14.20 6.22 3.22
CA GLY A 98 14.31 6.14 1.76
C GLY A 98 13.65 4.92 1.10
N TRP A 99 13.20 3.90 1.85
CA TRP A 99 12.56 2.70 1.30
C TRP A 99 11.36 3.03 0.42
N HIS A 100 10.51 3.96 0.88
CA HIS A 100 9.33 4.37 0.11
C HIS A 100 9.70 4.88 -1.30
N ARG A 101 10.83 5.57 -1.42
CA ARG A 101 11.35 6.05 -2.71
C ARG A 101 11.96 4.91 -3.51
N ASP A 102 12.75 4.04 -2.90
CA ASP A 102 13.37 2.88 -3.56
C ASP A 102 12.33 1.98 -4.24
N VAL A 103 11.23 1.66 -3.53
CA VAL A 103 10.10 0.88 -4.06
C VAL A 103 9.57 1.50 -5.35
N LEU A 104 9.35 2.82 -5.39
CA LEU A 104 8.89 3.47 -6.62
C LEU A 104 9.93 3.43 -7.73
N LEU A 105 11.21 3.62 -7.41
CA LEU A 105 12.28 3.58 -8.40
C LEU A 105 12.51 2.18 -8.99
N ARG A 106 12.13 1.12 -8.26
CA ARG A 106 12.17 -0.27 -8.72
C ARG A 106 10.91 -0.67 -9.50
N LEU A 107 9.73 -0.28 -9.03
CA LEU A 107 8.44 -0.62 -9.67
C LEU A 107 8.13 0.24 -10.89
N PHE A 108 8.54 1.50 -10.88
CA PHE A 108 8.26 2.49 -11.91
C PHE A 108 9.58 3.18 -12.33
N PRO A 109 10.47 2.47 -13.04
CA PRO A 109 11.77 3.02 -13.46
C PRO A 109 11.63 4.26 -14.35
N GLU A 110 10.49 4.42 -15.02
CA GLU A 110 10.08 5.61 -15.77
C GLU A 110 10.01 6.90 -14.92
N ALA A 111 9.86 6.79 -13.59
CA ALA A 111 9.88 7.93 -12.66
C ALA A 111 11.29 8.50 -12.37
N ARG A 112 12.34 7.96 -13.00
CA ARG A 112 13.74 8.42 -12.86
C ARG A 112 14.11 9.61 -13.75
N THR A 113 13.27 9.95 -14.74
CA THR A 113 13.54 10.98 -15.75
C THR A 113 13.03 12.35 -15.32
#